data_AF-A0A8D7ZW95-F1
#
_entry.id   AF-A0A8D7ZW95-F1
#
_cell.length_a   1.000
_cell.length_b   1.000
_cell.length_c   1.000
_cell.angle_alpha   90.00
_cell.angle_beta   90.00
_cell.angle_gamma   90.00
#
_symmetry.space_group_name_H-M   'P 1'
#
loop_
_entity.id
_entity.type
_entity.pdbx_description
1 polymer ?
#
loop_
_entity_poly.entity_id
_entity_poly.type
_entity_poly.pdbx_seq_one_letter_code
_entity_poly.pdbx_strand_id
1 'polypeptide(L)'
;MAASLFQLGLSKGDRVGIWAPNGALFYMSTLAVARAGMISVGINPAYQVPELQYALNKVGIKALIAPERYRSRSFYGMICKVVPELLTSHPEKLKSSAVPSLSTVIIDVDEKRALPGTISYQDLLKIAPKQEQAKISSLQSTISPDSGVNLQFTSGTTGQPKAALLSHYNFVNNALTVGVRNGFEDNRKHRICVQNPFFHVFGMVVGITAAAGYGCTLVLPGPGFKVEDSVQAIIKEKCNVIYGTPTMYVD
;
A
#
# COMPACT_ATOMS: atom_id res chain seq x y z
N MET A 1 -10.84 9.04 1.92
CA MET A 1 -9.85 8.07 2.44
C MET A 1 -8.92 8.65 3.50
N ALA A 2 -8.02 9.60 3.22
CA ALA A 2 -7.11 10.17 4.24
C ALA A 2 -7.86 10.71 5.48
N ALA A 3 -8.90 11.53 5.26
CA ALA A 3 -9.78 12.00 6.33
C ALA A 3 -10.54 10.85 7.02
N SER A 4 -10.94 9.83 6.27
CA SER A 4 -11.65 8.67 6.81
C SER A 4 -10.79 7.89 7.80
N LEU A 5 -9.48 7.76 7.56
CA LEU A 5 -8.57 7.12 8.50
C LEU A 5 -8.53 7.85 9.84
N PHE A 6 -8.58 9.19 9.85
CA PHE A 6 -8.71 9.95 11.10
C PHE A 6 -10.05 9.71 11.81
N GLN A 7 -11.15 9.61 11.05
CA GLN A 7 -12.47 9.28 11.62
C GLN A 7 -12.50 7.89 12.27
N LEU A 8 -11.65 6.98 11.79
CA LEU A 8 -11.44 5.65 12.37
C LEU A 8 -10.48 5.64 13.57
N GLY A 9 -10.11 6.81 14.10
CA GLY A 9 -9.27 6.93 15.30
C GLY A 9 -7.77 6.77 15.04
N LEU A 10 -7.32 6.81 13.79
CA LEU A 10 -5.90 6.89 13.47
C LEU A 10 -5.39 8.33 13.60
N SER A 11 -4.10 8.47 13.81
CA SER A 11 -3.40 9.75 13.98
C SER A 11 -2.07 9.76 13.23
N LYS A 12 -1.47 10.94 13.09
CA LYS A 12 -0.13 11.11 12.50
C LYS A 12 0.86 10.14 13.16
N GLY A 13 1.67 9.45 12.36
CA GLY A 13 2.64 8.44 12.82
C GLY A 13 2.07 7.04 13.10
N ASP A 14 0.75 6.84 13.03
CA ASP A 14 0.18 5.50 13.08
C ASP A 14 0.56 4.70 11.82
N ARG A 15 0.75 3.39 11.99
CA ARG A 15 1.13 2.48 10.90
C ARG A 15 -0.10 1.86 10.27
N VAL A 16 -0.21 1.99 8.94
CA VAL A 16 -1.28 1.40 8.14
C VAL A 16 -0.69 0.34 7.22
N GLY A 17 -1.01 -0.92 7.49
CA GLY A 17 -0.63 -2.06 6.68
C GLY A 17 -1.42 -2.11 5.39
N ILE A 18 -0.74 -2.27 4.26
CA ILE A 18 -1.35 -2.50 2.96
C ILE A 18 -0.89 -3.88 2.51
N TRP A 19 -1.77 -4.86 2.66
CA TRP A 19 -1.52 -6.26 2.31
C TRP A 19 -2.30 -6.62 1.06
N ALA A 20 -1.74 -6.27 -0.10
CA ALA A 20 -2.44 -6.39 -1.36
C ALA A 20 -1.47 -6.61 -2.54
N PRO A 21 -1.93 -7.23 -3.64
CA PRO A 21 -1.22 -7.23 -4.91
C PRO A 21 -1.15 -5.83 -5.53
N ASN A 22 -0.51 -5.71 -6.70
CA ASN A 22 -0.52 -4.48 -7.48
C ASN A 22 -1.97 -4.10 -7.85
N GLY A 23 -2.31 -2.83 -7.77
CA GLY A 23 -3.64 -2.35 -8.13
C GLY A 23 -4.00 -1.01 -7.50
N ALA A 24 -5.19 -0.55 -7.85
CA ALA A 24 -5.72 0.73 -7.39
C ALA A 24 -5.83 0.79 -5.86
N LEU A 25 -6.23 -0.30 -5.20
CA LEU A 25 -6.31 -0.37 -3.75
C LEU A 25 -4.97 -0.03 -3.10
N PHE A 26 -3.89 -0.67 -3.55
CA PHE A 26 -2.57 -0.45 -2.98
C PHE A 26 -2.09 0.99 -3.26
N TYR A 27 -2.25 1.45 -4.50
CA TYR A 27 -1.85 2.79 -4.95
C TYR A 27 -2.56 3.89 -4.15
N MET A 28 -3.89 3.86 -4.13
CA MET A 28 -4.71 4.89 -3.48
C MET A 28 -4.53 4.88 -1.97
N SER A 29 -4.42 3.70 -1.36
CA SER A 29 -4.19 3.57 0.09
C SER A 29 -2.86 4.17 0.49
N THR A 30 -1.79 3.89 -0.27
CA THR A 30 -0.46 4.44 0.02
C THR A 30 -0.47 5.97 0.01
N LEU A 31 -1.04 6.59 -1.03
CA LEU A 31 -1.13 8.04 -1.14
C LEU A 31 -2.00 8.65 -0.04
N ALA A 32 -3.12 8.02 0.30
CA ALA A 32 -4.01 8.51 1.35
C ALA A 32 -3.35 8.47 2.74
N VAL A 33 -2.63 7.39 3.05
CA VAL A 33 -1.88 7.23 4.30
C VAL A 33 -0.78 8.29 4.41
N ALA A 34 0.03 8.46 3.36
CA ALA A 34 1.07 9.49 3.32
C ALA A 34 0.47 10.92 3.46
N ARG A 35 -0.63 11.21 2.76
CA ARG A 35 -1.33 12.50 2.85
C ARG A 35 -1.89 12.80 4.24
N ALA A 36 -2.18 11.75 5.03
CA ALA A 36 -2.64 11.86 6.41
C ALA A 36 -1.48 11.99 7.42
N GLY A 37 -0.21 11.96 6.99
CA GLY A 37 0.95 11.93 7.89
C GLY A 37 1.09 10.61 8.65
N MET A 38 0.45 9.56 8.17
CA MET A 38 0.55 8.19 8.69
C MET A 38 1.65 7.43 7.92
N ILE A 39 2.08 6.30 8.46
CA ILE A 39 3.16 5.50 7.89
C ILE A 39 2.57 4.31 7.14
N SER A 40 2.75 4.26 5.83
CA SER A 40 2.34 3.13 5.00
C SER A 40 3.27 1.95 5.18
N VAL A 41 2.74 0.73 5.35
CA VAL A 41 3.55 -0.49 5.48
C VAL A 41 3.18 -1.44 4.35
N GLY A 42 4.08 -1.61 3.39
CA GLY A 42 3.88 -2.57 2.29
C GLY A 42 4.10 -4.00 2.78
N ILE A 43 3.06 -4.84 2.72
CA ILE A 43 3.15 -6.25 3.13
C ILE A 43 3.08 -7.14 1.89
N ASN A 44 3.99 -8.11 1.82
CA ASN A 44 4.01 -9.06 0.73
C ASN A 44 2.70 -9.89 0.69
N PRO A 45 1.90 -9.84 -0.40
CA PRO A 45 0.69 -10.64 -0.56
C PRO A 45 0.94 -12.16 -0.59
N ALA A 46 2.20 -12.58 -0.59
CA ALA A 46 2.58 -13.98 -0.47
C ALA A 46 2.71 -14.50 0.97
N TYR A 47 2.77 -13.62 1.97
CA TYR A 47 2.85 -14.00 3.38
C TYR A 47 1.71 -14.94 3.77
N GLN A 48 2.02 -15.93 4.62
CA GLN A 48 1.03 -16.79 5.25
C GLN A 48 0.74 -16.26 6.67
N VAL A 49 -0.10 -16.98 7.40
CA VAL A 49 -0.56 -16.59 8.74
C VAL A 49 0.61 -16.22 9.69
N PRO A 50 1.70 -17.00 9.79
CA PRO A 50 2.81 -16.66 10.69
C PRO A 50 3.54 -15.38 10.27
N GLU A 51 3.83 -15.21 8.99
CA GLU A 51 4.53 -14.01 8.49
C GLU A 51 3.66 -12.75 8.60
N LEU A 52 2.34 -12.89 8.39
CA LEU A 52 1.40 -11.80 8.59
C LEU A 52 1.38 -11.36 10.06
N GLN A 53 1.21 -12.29 10.99
CA GLN A 53 1.21 -11.99 12.42
C GLN A 53 2.53 -11.34 12.86
N TYR A 54 3.66 -11.85 12.36
CA TYR A 54 4.96 -11.25 12.58
C TYR A 54 4.99 -9.80 12.08
N ALA A 55 4.58 -9.54 10.84
CA ALA A 55 4.60 -8.21 10.25
C ALA A 55 3.71 -7.22 11.03
N LEU A 56 2.50 -7.63 11.41
CA LEU A 56 1.56 -6.84 12.21
C LEU A 56 2.19 -6.40 13.54
N ASN A 57 2.81 -7.33 14.26
CA ASN A 57 3.43 -7.05 15.56
C ASN A 57 4.74 -6.28 15.44
N LYS A 58 5.60 -6.63 14.47
CA LYS A 58 6.96 -6.08 14.34
C LYS A 58 6.97 -4.56 14.21
N VAL A 59 6.00 -4.00 13.51
CA VAL A 59 5.86 -2.55 13.29
C VAL A 59 4.63 -1.97 13.97
N GLY A 60 3.90 -2.76 14.76
CA GLY A 60 2.69 -2.36 15.46
C GLY A 60 1.66 -1.71 14.53
N ILE A 61 1.18 -2.45 13.53
CA ILE A 61 0.15 -1.95 12.60
C ILE A 61 -1.15 -1.69 13.36
N LYS A 62 -1.73 -0.50 13.14
CA LYS A 62 -2.98 -0.07 13.76
C LYS A 62 -4.21 -0.30 12.87
N ALA A 63 -4.05 -0.12 11.56
CA ALA A 63 -5.07 -0.49 10.58
C ALA A 63 -4.47 -1.35 9.46
N LEU A 64 -5.22 -2.38 9.01
CA LEU A 64 -4.83 -3.24 7.91
C LEU A 64 -5.83 -3.10 6.75
N ILE A 65 -5.33 -2.83 5.54
CA ILE A 65 -6.10 -2.77 4.31
C ILE A 65 -5.71 -3.95 3.42
N ALA A 66 -6.69 -4.74 2.98
CA ALA A 66 -6.47 -5.91 2.12
C ALA A 66 -7.68 -6.17 1.19
N PRO A 67 -7.54 -6.85 0.05
CA PRO A 67 -8.68 -7.42 -0.66
C PRO A 67 -9.28 -8.59 0.15
N GLU A 68 -10.50 -9.04 -0.16
CA GLU A 68 -11.04 -10.26 0.46
C GLU A 68 -10.23 -11.49 0.00
N ARG A 69 -9.98 -11.55 -1.31
CA ARG A 69 -9.32 -12.69 -1.96
C ARG A 69 -8.37 -12.22 -3.06
N TYR A 70 -7.33 -13.01 -3.28
CA TYR A 70 -6.51 -12.91 -4.49
C TYR A 70 -6.02 -14.29 -4.88
N ARG A 71 -6.28 -14.69 -6.14
CA ARG A 71 -6.10 -16.08 -6.61
C ARG A 71 -6.83 -17.06 -5.67
N SER A 72 -6.17 -18.13 -5.25
CA SER A 72 -6.72 -19.13 -4.32
C SER A 72 -6.72 -18.69 -2.85
N ARG A 73 -6.13 -17.54 -2.50
CA ARG A 73 -5.93 -17.12 -1.10
C ARG A 73 -7.07 -16.23 -0.60
N SER A 74 -7.56 -16.55 0.60
CA SER A 74 -8.48 -15.71 1.36
C SER A 74 -7.70 -14.87 2.37
N PHE A 75 -7.56 -13.58 2.10
CA PHE A 75 -6.86 -12.64 2.98
C PHE A 75 -7.64 -12.47 4.28
N TYR A 76 -8.95 -12.24 4.17
CA TYR A 76 -9.84 -12.19 5.33
C TYR A 76 -9.76 -13.48 6.17
N GLY A 77 -9.80 -14.66 5.54
CA GLY A 77 -9.69 -15.93 6.25
C GLY A 77 -8.35 -16.11 6.98
N MET A 78 -7.26 -15.58 6.42
CA MET A 78 -5.96 -15.56 7.10
C MET A 78 -5.93 -14.56 8.26
N ILE A 79 -6.55 -13.39 8.11
CA ILE A 79 -6.68 -12.40 9.19
C ILE A 79 -7.48 -13.01 10.35
N CYS A 80 -8.61 -13.69 10.09
CA CYS A 80 -9.38 -14.35 11.15
C CYS A 80 -8.62 -15.46 11.88
N LYS A 81 -7.62 -16.09 11.23
CA LYS A 81 -6.73 -17.06 11.91
C LYS A 81 -5.74 -16.36 12.85
N VAL A 82 -5.25 -15.18 12.47
CA VAL A 82 -4.39 -14.35 13.34
C VAL A 82 -5.20 -13.68 14.46
N VAL A 83 -6.43 -13.25 14.14
CA VAL A 83 -7.31 -12.45 14.98
C VAL A 83 -8.72 -13.05 15.00
N PRO A 84 -8.94 -14.15 15.76
CA PRO A 84 -10.26 -14.77 15.86
C PRO A 84 -11.33 -13.82 16.40
N GLU A 85 -10.94 -12.85 17.25
CA GLU A 85 -11.85 -11.85 17.82
C GLU A 85 -12.48 -10.93 16.76
N LEU A 86 -11.93 -10.89 15.55
CA LEU A 86 -12.49 -10.12 14.44
C LEU A 86 -13.92 -10.55 14.12
N LEU A 87 -14.23 -11.84 14.24
CA LEU A 87 -15.54 -12.40 13.89
C LEU A 87 -16.70 -11.85 14.75
N THR A 88 -16.40 -11.36 15.95
CA THR A 88 -17.39 -10.88 16.92
C THR A 88 -17.21 -9.41 17.29
N SER A 89 -16.15 -8.77 16.82
CA SER A 89 -15.83 -7.37 17.14
C SER A 89 -16.63 -6.38 16.32
N HIS A 90 -16.88 -5.20 16.89
CA HIS A 90 -17.28 -4.04 16.11
C HIS A 90 -16.06 -3.54 15.29
N PRO A 91 -16.21 -3.11 14.03
CA PRO A 91 -15.08 -2.78 13.14
C PRO A 91 -14.08 -1.72 13.65
N GLU A 92 -14.49 -0.89 14.61
CA GLU A 92 -13.69 0.20 15.21
C GLU A 92 -13.19 -0.11 16.62
N LYS A 93 -13.54 -1.27 17.18
CA LYS A 93 -13.25 -1.65 18.57
C LYS A 93 -12.57 -3.01 18.68
N LEU A 94 -11.85 -3.41 17.63
CA LEU A 94 -11.10 -4.65 17.63
C LEU A 94 -10.07 -4.64 18.76
N LYS A 95 -10.06 -5.69 19.56
CA LYS A 95 -9.04 -5.97 20.56
C LYS A 95 -8.59 -7.41 20.37
N SER A 96 -7.32 -7.59 20.05
CA SER A 96 -6.72 -8.91 19.89
C SER A 96 -5.53 -9.06 20.80
N SER A 97 -5.46 -10.19 21.50
CA SER A 97 -4.28 -10.53 22.30
C SER A 97 -3.06 -10.85 21.42
N ALA A 98 -3.30 -11.41 20.22
CA ALA A 98 -2.25 -11.85 19.30
C ALA A 98 -1.58 -10.69 18.54
N VAL A 99 -2.31 -9.59 18.30
CA VAL A 99 -1.84 -8.37 17.63
C VAL A 99 -2.43 -7.12 18.31
N PRO A 100 -1.95 -6.75 19.51
CA PRO A 100 -2.60 -5.72 20.35
C PRO A 100 -2.69 -4.32 19.73
N SER A 101 -1.84 -4.01 18.74
CA SER A 101 -1.87 -2.71 18.07
C SER A 101 -3.00 -2.58 17.06
N LEU A 102 -3.50 -3.69 16.50
CA LEU A 102 -4.46 -3.67 15.40
C LEU A 102 -5.87 -3.35 15.90
N SER A 103 -6.38 -2.16 15.56
CA SER A 103 -7.72 -1.70 15.96
C SER A 103 -8.76 -1.74 14.83
N THR A 104 -8.31 -1.80 13.58
CA THR A 104 -9.20 -1.66 12.41
C THR A 104 -8.76 -2.54 11.26
N VAL A 105 -9.69 -3.27 10.67
CA VAL A 105 -9.47 -4.08 9.46
C VAL A 105 -10.40 -3.58 8.36
N ILE A 106 -9.82 -3.19 7.23
CA ILE A 106 -10.52 -2.71 6.05
C ILE A 106 -10.34 -3.75 4.95
N ILE A 107 -11.45 -4.26 4.42
CA ILE A 107 -11.43 -5.25 3.34
C ILE A 107 -12.11 -4.70 2.09
N ASP A 108 -11.45 -4.83 0.96
CA ASP A 108 -12.06 -4.61 -0.35
C ASP A 108 -12.82 -5.86 -0.77
N VAL A 109 -14.14 -5.72 -0.75
CA VAL A 109 -15.15 -6.74 -1.02
C VAL A 109 -15.99 -6.26 -2.19
N ASP A 110 -16.52 -7.19 -2.98
CA ASP A 110 -17.50 -6.83 -4.00
C ASP A 110 -18.74 -6.23 -3.33
N GLU A 111 -19.24 -5.13 -3.91
CA GLU A 111 -20.35 -4.34 -3.36
C GLU A 111 -21.54 -5.27 -3.06
N LYS A 112 -21.89 -5.38 -1.76
CA LYS A 112 -23.08 -6.02 -1.11
C LYS A 112 -22.74 -6.96 0.05
N ARG A 113 -21.46 -7.29 0.31
CA ARG A 113 -21.12 -8.23 1.40
C ARG A 113 -20.36 -7.54 2.54
N ALA A 114 -20.97 -7.45 3.72
CA ALA A 114 -20.25 -7.09 4.94
C ALA A 114 -19.53 -8.32 5.51
N LEU A 115 -18.24 -8.20 5.79
CA LEU A 115 -17.48 -9.22 6.52
C LEU A 115 -17.43 -8.85 8.00
N PRO A 116 -17.70 -9.78 8.93
CA PRO A 116 -17.70 -9.51 10.37
C PRO A 116 -16.45 -8.78 10.86
N GLY A 117 -16.64 -7.75 11.67
CA GLY A 117 -15.56 -6.95 12.26
C GLY A 117 -14.73 -6.11 11.29
N THR A 118 -15.16 -5.97 10.04
CA THR A 118 -14.42 -5.19 9.03
C THR A 118 -15.20 -3.97 8.55
N ILE A 119 -14.46 -3.01 7.98
CA ILE A 119 -14.99 -1.89 7.22
C ILE A 119 -14.77 -2.19 5.75
N SER A 120 -15.79 -2.00 4.90
CA SER A 120 -15.57 -2.17 3.45
C SER A 120 -14.68 -1.06 2.91
N TYR A 121 -13.86 -1.36 1.90
CA TYR A 121 -13.01 -0.35 1.27
C TYR A 121 -13.85 0.78 0.64
N GLN A 122 -15.02 0.46 0.10
CA GLN A 122 -15.98 1.41 -0.47
C GLN A 122 -16.55 2.34 0.60
N ASP A 123 -16.84 1.83 1.79
CA ASP A 123 -17.27 2.66 2.91
C ASP A 123 -16.13 3.56 3.40
N LEU A 124 -14.90 3.06 3.47
CA LEU A 124 -13.72 3.88 3.80
C LEU A 124 -13.61 5.10 2.87
N LEU A 125 -13.95 4.96 1.59
CA LEU A 125 -13.93 6.09 0.65
C LEU A 125 -14.95 7.18 1.01
N LYS A 126 -16.03 6.84 1.74
CA LYS A 126 -17.21 7.68 1.99
C LYS A 126 -17.37 8.17 3.43
N ILE A 127 -16.72 7.55 4.42
CA ILE A 127 -16.86 7.87 5.86
C ILE A 127 -16.72 9.37 6.16
N ALA A 128 -15.67 10.01 5.65
CA ALA A 128 -15.38 11.39 6.01
C ALA A 128 -16.24 12.39 5.22
N PRO A 129 -17.00 13.28 5.88
CA PRO A 129 -17.77 14.32 5.21
C PRO A 129 -16.83 15.36 4.58
N LYS A 130 -17.35 16.16 3.62
CA LYS A 130 -16.55 17.13 2.86
C LYS A 130 -15.80 18.12 3.76
N GLN A 131 -16.37 18.53 4.90
CA GLN A 131 -15.69 19.45 5.83
C GLN A 131 -14.41 18.83 6.42
N GLU A 132 -14.42 17.55 6.77
CA GLU A 132 -13.24 16.84 7.28
C GLU A 132 -12.19 16.60 6.20
N GLN A 133 -12.63 16.41 4.94
CA GLN A 133 -11.72 16.31 3.80
C GLN A 133 -10.92 17.61 3.60
N ALA A 134 -11.55 18.78 3.80
CA ALA A 134 -10.88 20.07 3.70
C ALA A 134 -9.78 20.25 4.78
N LYS A 135 -9.98 19.69 5.98
CA LYS A 135 -8.99 19.73 7.08
C LYS A 135 -7.71 18.95 6.76
N ILE A 136 -7.75 17.95 5.88
CA ILE A 136 -6.53 17.21 5.48
C ILE A 136 -5.52 18.12 4.76
N SER A 137 -6.00 19.13 4.02
CA SER A 137 -5.11 20.07 3.35
C SER A 137 -4.36 20.95 4.35
N SER A 138 -5.01 21.43 5.42
CA SER A 138 -4.32 22.21 6.45
C SER A 138 -3.34 21.35 7.26
N LEU A 139 -3.68 20.09 7.56
CA LEU A 139 -2.80 19.16 8.28
C LEU A 139 -1.48 18.89 7.55
N GLN A 140 -1.47 18.90 6.21
CA GLN A 140 -0.24 18.65 5.44
C GLN A 140 0.89 19.63 5.77
N SER A 141 0.57 20.89 6.09
CA SER A 141 1.57 21.89 6.50
C SER A 141 2.28 21.56 7.82
N THR A 142 1.73 20.65 8.61
CA THR A 142 2.27 20.23 9.92
C THR A 142 3.05 18.91 9.86
N ILE A 143 3.10 18.27 8.69
CA ILE A 143 3.86 17.03 8.48
C ILE A 143 5.30 17.43 8.16
N SER A 144 6.24 17.05 9.04
CA SER A 144 7.66 17.31 8.79
C SER A 144 8.17 16.38 7.69
N PRO A 145 8.99 16.87 6.74
CA PRO A 145 9.67 16.01 5.77
C PRO A 145 10.52 14.90 6.40
N ASP A 146 10.97 15.07 7.65
CA ASP A 146 11.76 14.08 8.37
C ASP A 146 10.89 13.02 9.07
N SER A 147 9.57 13.20 9.08
CA SER A 147 8.64 12.20 9.61
C SER A 147 8.63 10.96 8.73
N GLY A 148 8.40 9.80 9.34
CA GLY A 148 8.23 8.54 8.62
C GLY A 148 7.01 8.55 7.69
N VAL A 149 7.15 7.99 6.49
CA VAL A 149 6.08 7.87 5.48
C VAL A 149 5.83 6.43 5.03
N ASN A 150 6.89 5.62 5.01
CA ASN A 150 6.85 4.28 4.46
C ASN A 150 7.77 3.33 5.24
N LEU A 151 7.27 2.13 5.53
CA LEU A 151 8.03 1.02 6.09
C LEU A 151 8.11 -0.11 5.08
N GLN A 152 9.32 -0.62 4.86
CA GLN A 152 9.55 -1.76 3.97
C GLN A 152 10.21 -2.91 4.69
N PHE A 153 9.65 -4.10 4.52
CA PHE A 153 10.28 -5.32 4.98
C PHE A 153 11.39 -5.74 4.01
N THR A 154 12.57 -6.01 4.57
CA THR A 154 13.74 -6.49 3.82
C THR A 154 14.19 -7.82 4.37
N SER A 155 14.45 -8.80 3.49
CA SER A 155 15.11 -10.05 3.88
C SER A 155 16.53 -9.73 4.36
N GLY A 156 16.79 -9.99 5.64
CA GLY A 156 18.16 -9.96 6.17
C GLY A 156 18.87 -11.27 5.87
N THR A 157 20.20 -11.26 5.88
CA THR A 157 21.03 -12.48 5.80
C THR A 157 20.96 -13.34 7.07
N THR A 158 20.42 -12.80 8.17
CA THR A 158 20.29 -13.48 9.46
C THR A 158 18.89 -13.25 10.04
N GLY A 159 18.01 -14.25 9.96
CA GLY A 159 16.74 -14.29 10.70
C GLY A 159 15.54 -13.57 10.08
N GLN A 160 14.60 -13.18 10.95
CA GLN A 160 13.30 -12.60 10.56
C GLN A 160 13.44 -11.24 9.84
N PRO A 161 12.53 -10.88 8.90
CA PRO A 161 12.62 -9.64 8.12
C PRO A 161 12.74 -8.38 8.99
N LYS A 162 13.65 -7.48 8.61
CA LYS A 162 13.77 -6.15 9.23
C LYS A 162 12.79 -5.18 8.57
N ALA A 163 12.35 -4.16 9.29
CA ALA A 163 11.50 -3.10 8.75
C ALA A 163 12.29 -1.79 8.67
N ALA A 164 12.56 -1.32 7.46
CA ALA A 164 13.29 -0.07 7.21
C ALA A 164 12.30 1.09 7.11
N LEU A 165 12.44 2.09 7.99
CA LEU A 165 11.61 3.31 7.99
C LEU A 165 12.22 4.35 7.05
N LEU A 166 11.41 4.83 6.12
CA LEU A 166 11.75 5.90 5.18
C LEU A 166 11.01 7.19 5.58
N SER A 167 11.72 8.32 5.54
CA SER A 167 11.14 9.64 5.76
C SER A 167 10.53 10.19 4.48
N HIS A 168 9.63 11.16 4.57
CA HIS A 168 9.12 11.84 3.37
C HIS A 168 10.26 12.41 2.51
N TYR A 169 11.27 13.00 3.17
CA TYR A 169 12.42 13.61 2.52
C TYR A 169 13.21 12.59 1.70
N ASN A 170 13.64 11.47 2.30
CA ASN A 170 14.45 10.50 1.56
C ASN A 170 13.63 9.76 0.48
N PHE A 171 12.34 9.54 0.74
CA PHE A 171 11.46 8.81 -0.15
C PHE A 171 11.19 9.58 -1.44
N VAL A 172 10.86 10.87 -1.33
CA VAL A 172 10.63 11.74 -2.50
C VAL A 172 11.94 12.05 -3.24
N ASN A 173 13.02 12.42 -2.54
CA ASN A 173 14.27 12.75 -3.20
C ASN A 173 14.88 11.55 -3.95
N ASN A 174 14.73 10.34 -3.43
CA ASN A 174 15.17 9.13 -4.12
C ASN A 174 14.36 8.92 -5.42
N ALA A 175 13.03 9.06 -5.35
CA ALA A 175 12.16 8.96 -6.50
C ALA A 175 12.48 10.00 -7.59
N LEU A 176 12.71 11.26 -7.19
CA LEU A 176 13.09 12.33 -8.12
C LEU A 176 14.43 12.04 -8.80
N THR A 177 15.46 11.68 -8.02
CA THR A 177 16.78 11.33 -8.55
C THR A 177 16.71 10.15 -9.53
N VAL A 178 15.88 9.15 -9.22
CA VAL A 178 15.65 8.02 -10.12
C VAL A 178 14.98 8.47 -11.42
N GLY A 179 14.00 9.37 -11.37
CA GLY A 179 13.37 9.87 -12.59
C GLY A 179 14.32 10.67 -13.49
N VAL A 180 15.21 11.50 -12.92
CA VAL A 180 16.31 12.15 -13.68
C VAL A 180 17.14 11.11 -14.40
N ARG A 181 17.58 10.06 -13.68
CA ARG A 181 18.39 8.98 -14.25
C ARG A 181 17.68 8.21 -15.37
N ASN A 182 16.35 8.17 -15.35
CA ASN A 182 15.52 7.55 -16.39
C ASN A 182 15.08 8.53 -17.49
N GLY A 183 15.52 9.80 -17.44
CA GLY A 183 15.20 10.81 -18.45
C GLY A 183 13.77 11.33 -18.40
N PHE A 184 13.10 11.28 -17.24
CA PHE A 184 11.71 11.74 -17.10
C PHE A 184 11.53 13.27 -17.05
N GLU A 185 12.64 14.01 -16.99
CA GLU A 185 12.65 15.47 -17.11
C GLU A 185 12.38 15.95 -18.54
N ASP A 186 12.48 15.06 -19.53
CA ASP A 186 12.14 15.40 -20.90
C ASP A 186 10.65 15.76 -21.01
N ASN A 187 10.29 16.70 -21.89
CA ASN A 187 8.89 17.06 -22.20
C ASN A 187 8.08 15.92 -22.89
N ARG A 188 8.59 14.69 -22.86
CA ARG A 188 7.94 13.50 -23.41
C ARG A 188 6.89 12.99 -22.43
N LYS A 189 5.76 12.52 -22.96
CA LYS A 189 4.76 11.81 -22.16
C LYS A 189 5.25 10.38 -21.91
N HIS A 190 5.83 10.13 -20.76
CA HIS A 190 6.28 8.80 -20.35
C HIS A 190 5.10 7.94 -19.90
N ARG A 191 5.05 6.70 -20.41
CA ARG A 191 4.08 5.66 -20.07
C ARG A 191 4.86 4.43 -19.65
N ILE A 192 4.81 4.14 -18.35
CA ILE A 192 5.66 3.15 -17.70
C ILE A 192 4.83 1.90 -17.45
N CYS A 193 5.20 0.79 -18.09
CA CYS A 193 4.69 -0.53 -17.74
C CYS A 193 5.34 -0.99 -16.42
N VAL A 194 4.56 -1.04 -15.33
CA VAL A 194 5.07 -1.40 -14.00
C VAL A 194 4.53 -2.76 -13.57
N GLN A 195 5.42 -3.73 -13.62
CA GLN A 195 5.17 -5.12 -13.26
C GLN A 195 5.68 -5.46 -11.86
N ASN A 196 6.66 -4.67 -11.38
CA ASN A 196 7.29 -4.86 -10.09
C ASN A 196 6.27 -4.73 -8.95
N PRO A 197 6.35 -5.56 -7.91
CA PRO A 197 5.41 -5.48 -6.82
C PRO A 197 5.50 -4.17 -6.05
N PHE A 198 4.35 -3.56 -5.76
CA PHE A 198 4.24 -2.26 -5.09
C PHE A 198 4.67 -2.28 -3.62
N PHE A 199 4.70 -3.45 -2.98
CA PHE A 199 5.19 -3.57 -1.61
C PHE A 199 6.74 -3.54 -1.51
N HIS A 200 7.44 -3.54 -2.65
CA HIS A 200 8.90 -3.38 -2.72
C HIS A 200 9.30 -1.97 -3.16
N VAL A 201 10.51 -1.55 -2.79
CA VAL A 201 11.06 -0.22 -3.12
C VAL A 201 11.04 0.08 -4.62
N PHE A 202 11.21 -0.94 -5.47
CA PHE A 202 11.13 -0.76 -6.91
C PHE A 202 9.70 -0.33 -7.31
N GLY A 203 8.67 -1.12 -6.98
CA GLY A 203 7.30 -0.72 -7.32
C GLY A 203 6.86 0.57 -6.62
N MET A 204 7.29 0.77 -5.38
CA MET A 204 6.87 1.88 -4.53
C MET A 204 7.56 3.22 -4.87
N VAL A 205 8.89 3.26 -4.80
CA VAL A 205 9.67 4.49 -4.94
C VAL A 205 9.94 4.76 -6.42
N VAL A 206 10.50 3.77 -7.13
CA VAL A 206 10.87 3.90 -8.54
C VAL A 206 9.64 3.89 -9.46
N GLY A 207 8.62 3.09 -9.13
CA GLY A 207 7.34 3.02 -9.83
C GLY A 207 6.42 4.18 -9.48
N ILE A 208 5.67 4.03 -8.38
CA ILE A 208 4.62 4.96 -7.97
C ILE A 208 5.14 6.38 -7.78
N THR A 209 6.17 6.54 -6.96
CA THR A 209 6.58 7.87 -6.49
C THR A 209 7.28 8.65 -7.58
N ALA A 210 8.19 8.03 -8.35
CA ALA A 210 8.85 8.71 -9.46
C ALA A 210 7.86 9.09 -10.56
N ALA A 211 6.94 8.18 -10.92
CA ALA A 211 5.91 8.48 -11.92
C ALA A 211 5.03 9.64 -11.47
N ALA A 212 4.61 9.68 -10.21
CA ALA A 212 3.83 10.78 -9.66
C ALA A 212 4.61 12.11 -9.66
N GLY A 213 5.91 12.09 -9.33
CA GLY A 213 6.76 13.27 -9.30
C GLY A 213 6.98 13.94 -10.67
N TYR A 214 7.02 13.14 -11.75
CA TYR A 214 7.24 13.63 -13.12
C TYR A 214 5.98 13.60 -13.99
N GLY A 215 4.81 13.32 -13.42
CA GLY A 215 3.55 13.26 -14.18
C GLY A 215 3.51 12.15 -15.25
N CYS A 216 4.25 11.06 -15.04
CA CYS A 216 4.25 9.90 -15.94
C CYS A 216 2.94 9.10 -15.78
N THR A 217 2.51 8.43 -16.85
CA THR A 217 1.42 7.46 -16.76
C THR A 217 1.95 6.12 -16.28
N LEU A 218 1.39 5.59 -15.19
CA LEU A 218 1.61 4.20 -14.79
C LEU A 218 0.61 3.28 -15.48
N VAL A 219 1.15 2.26 -16.14
CA VAL A 219 0.38 1.17 -16.74
C VAL A 219 0.62 -0.08 -15.92
N LEU A 220 -0.46 -0.66 -15.39
CA LEU A 220 -0.44 -1.90 -14.62
C LEU A 220 -0.98 -3.05 -15.48
N PRO A 221 -0.12 -3.99 -15.92
CA PRO A 221 -0.56 -5.14 -16.70
C PRO A 221 -1.53 -6.04 -15.94
N GLY A 222 -1.36 -6.11 -14.61
CA GLY A 222 -2.19 -6.90 -13.74
C GLY A 222 -1.70 -6.88 -12.29
N PRO A 223 -2.39 -7.63 -11.41
CA PRO A 223 -2.08 -7.67 -9.98
C PRO A 223 -0.77 -8.40 -9.63
N GLY A 224 -0.21 -9.15 -10.58
CA GLY A 224 1.12 -9.74 -10.49
C GLY A 224 1.68 -9.98 -11.88
N PHE A 225 2.97 -10.27 -11.97
CA PHE A 225 3.65 -10.48 -13.25
C PHE A 225 3.10 -11.70 -14.00
N LYS A 226 2.79 -11.48 -15.28
CA LYS A 226 2.51 -12.46 -16.32
C LYS A 226 3.03 -11.87 -17.63
N VAL A 227 3.76 -12.66 -18.41
CA VAL A 227 4.45 -12.19 -19.61
C VAL A 227 3.44 -11.68 -20.64
N GLU A 228 2.38 -12.45 -20.90
CA GLU A 228 1.37 -12.14 -21.90
C GLU A 228 0.64 -10.84 -21.58
N ASP A 229 0.15 -10.69 -20.35
CA ASP A 229 -0.55 -9.47 -19.89
C ASP A 229 0.36 -8.25 -20.04
N SER A 230 1.66 -8.41 -19.80
CA SER A 230 2.64 -7.32 -19.83
C SER A 230 2.99 -6.91 -21.25
N VAL A 231 3.23 -7.86 -22.15
CA VAL A 231 3.42 -7.59 -23.58
C VAL A 231 2.17 -6.92 -24.16
N GLN A 232 0.98 -7.41 -23.83
CA GLN A 232 -0.28 -6.82 -24.27
C GLN A 232 -0.45 -5.38 -23.76
N ALA A 233 -0.18 -5.13 -22.47
CA ALA A 233 -0.23 -3.80 -21.90
C ALA A 233 0.79 -2.85 -22.53
N ILE A 234 2.02 -3.30 -22.80
CA ILE A 234 3.05 -2.50 -23.47
C ILE A 234 2.57 -2.03 -24.83
N ILE A 235 2.04 -2.95 -25.65
CA ILE A 235 1.58 -2.65 -27.00
C ILE A 235 0.33 -1.77 -26.97
N LYS A 236 -0.72 -2.21 -26.25
CA LYS A 236 -2.03 -1.54 -26.21
C LYS A 236 -1.94 -0.14 -25.63
N GLU A 237 -1.21 0.01 -24.53
CA GLU A 237 -1.07 1.29 -23.84
C GLU A 237 0.12 2.10 -24.35
N LYS A 238 0.84 1.64 -25.38
CA LYS A 238 2.00 2.34 -25.96
C LYS A 238 3.03 2.74 -24.90
N CYS A 239 3.37 1.78 -24.04
CA CYS A 239 4.38 1.99 -23.01
C CYS A 239 5.73 2.26 -23.67
N ASN A 240 6.40 3.34 -23.26
CA ASN A 240 7.74 3.72 -23.74
C ASN A 240 8.82 3.55 -22.67
N VAL A 241 8.43 3.05 -21.50
CA VAL A 241 9.31 2.64 -20.40
C VAL A 241 8.78 1.31 -19.86
N ILE A 242 9.67 0.35 -19.60
CA ILE A 242 9.32 -0.96 -19.05
C ILE A 242 10.13 -1.19 -17.79
N TYR A 243 9.47 -1.38 -16.66
CA TYR A 243 10.11 -1.80 -15.43
C TYR A 243 9.97 -3.31 -15.22
N GLY A 244 11.07 -3.93 -14.80
CA GLY A 244 11.18 -5.35 -14.53
C GLY A 244 12.49 -5.66 -13.79
N THR A 245 12.54 -6.81 -13.13
CA THR A 245 13.80 -7.41 -12.68
C THR A 245 14.46 -8.14 -13.84
N PRO A 246 15.77 -8.45 -13.80
CA PRO A 246 16.45 -9.18 -14.87
C PRO A 246 15.69 -10.44 -15.31
N THR A 247 15.19 -11.23 -14.35
CA THR A 247 14.38 -12.43 -14.58
C THR A 247 13.12 -12.18 -15.41
N MET A 248 12.44 -11.03 -15.25
CA MET A 248 11.25 -10.70 -16.04
C MET A 248 11.53 -10.42 -17.52
N TYR A 249 12.80 -10.21 -17.88
CA TYR A 249 13.22 -9.95 -19.27
C TYR A 249 13.78 -11.19 -19.96
N VAL A 250 14.25 -12.18 -19.20
CA VAL A 250 15.01 -13.33 -19.74
C VAL A 250 14.35 -14.68 -19.50
N ASP A 251 13.51 -14.80 -18.47
CA ASP A 251 12.75 -16.00 -18.13
C ASP A 251 11.31 -15.90 -18.66
#